data_AF-A0A918JTQ8-F1
#
_entry.id   AF-A0A918JTQ8-F1
#
_cell.length_a   1.000
_cell.length_b   1.000
_cell.length_c   1.000
_cell.angle_alpha   90.00
_cell.angle_beta   90.00
_cell.angle_gamma   90.00
#
_symmetry.space_group_name_H-M   'P 1'
#
loop_
_entity.id
_entity.type
_entity.pdbx_description
1 polymer ?
#
loop_
_entity_poly.entity_id
_entity_poly.type
_entity_poly.pdbx_seq_one_letter_code
_entity_poly.pdbx_strand_id
1 'polypeptide(L)'
;MGWKKITVLLLLFTTIGCNTLFKNYYYTEKLGLRPKTPKYKLTKTTFGPDKNNLIDENSIYINEREIIYKNGGREKKEYFLRFFTNGKCVWGYPYDFKRKTLNIEDINNMSRGGAFVGYYKIEDTNKIFVETFYVGVGENGKYDMDYGIIKGDTIFLSDSPLINKEKININNTKIYIKKKIEGLTGTPDW
;
A
#
# COMPACT_ATOMS: atom_id res chain seq x y z
N MET A 1 -18.50 -8.23 -49.06
CA MET A 1 -18.05 -9.16 -47.98
C MET A 1 -17.27 -8.49 -46.83
N GLY A 2 -16.81 -7.23 -46.93
CA GLY A 2 -16.00 -6.58 -45.88
C GLY A 2 -16.76 -6.07 -44.65
N TRP A 3 -18.05 -5.73 -44.78
CA TRP A 3 -18.81 -5.11 -43.68
C TRP A 3 -19.07 -6.06 -42.51
N LYS A 4 -19.33 -7.35 -42.79
CA LYS A 4 -19.49 -8.37 -41.75
C LYS A 4 -18.23 -8.52 -40.88
N LYS A 5 -17.03 -8.30 -41.43
CA LYS A 5 -15.76 -8.34 -40.67
C LYS A 5 -15.61 -7.13 -39.74
N ILE A 6 -16.04 -5.94 -40.20
CA ILE A 6 -16.01 -4.70 -39.40
C ILE A 6 -17.01 -4.76 -38.25
N THR A 7 -18.21 -5.29 -38.48
CA THR A 7 -19.24 -5.45 -37.42
C THR A 7 -18.80 -6.41 -36.33
N VAL A 8 -18.13 -7.52 -36.70
CA VAL A 8 -17.57 -8.48 -35.72
C VAL A 8 -16.44 -7.84 -34.91
N LEU A 9 -15.58 -7.03 -35.53
CA LEU A 9 -14.54 -6.30 -34.81
C LEU A 9 -15.12 -5.30 -33.80
N LEU A 10 -16.15 -4.54 -34.19
CA LEU A 10 -16.85 -3.60 -33.31
C LEU A 10 -17.56 -4.31 -32.14
N LEU A 11 -18.17 -5.48 -32.37
CA LEU A 11 -18.77 -6.31 -31.32
C LEU A 11 -17.74 -6.91 -30.36
N LEU A 12 -16.53 -7.21 -30.84
CA LEU A 12 -15.40 -7.59 -29.98
C LEU A 12 -14.94 -6.42 -29.09
N PHE A 13 -14.94 -5.18 -29.61
CA PHE A 13 -14.62 -3.98 -28.83
C PHE A 13 -15.70 -3.62 -27.79
N THR A 14 -16.97 -3.95 -28.02
CA THR A 14 -18.04 -3.71 -27.04
C THR A 14 -18.13 -4.80 -25.98
N THR A 15 -17.70 -6.04 -26.28
CA THR A 15 -17.71 -7.17 -25.33
C THR A 15 -16.46 -7.26 -24.48
N ILE A 16 -15.29 -6.89 -25.02
CA ILE A 16 -14.06 -6.66 -24.25
C ILE A 16 -14.18 -5.24 -23.68
N GLY A 17 -15.02 -5.07 -22.65
CA GLY A 17 -15.43 -3.77 -22.13
C GLY A 17 -14.28 -2.75 -22.13
N CYS A 18 -14.44 -1.68 -22.93
CA CYS A 18 -13.49 -0.57 -23.08
C CYS A 18 -12.82 -0.14 -21.76
N ASN A 19 -13.52 -0.24 -20.64
CA ASN A 19 -13.04 0.12 -19.32
C ASN A 19 -11.77 -0.62 -18.84
N THR A 20 -11.46 -1.84 -19.28
CA THR A 20 -10.23 -2.54 -18.83
C THR A 20 -8.97 -2.08 -19.57
N LEU A 21 -9.10 -1.69 -20.84
CA LEU A 21 -7.99 -1.18 -21.67
C LEU A 21 -7.53 0.20 -21.21
N PHE A 22 -8.45 1.07 -20.78
CA PHE A 22 -8.14 2.44 -20.34
C PHE A 22 -7.65 2.56 -18.89
N LYS A 23 -7.63 1.48 -18.10
CA LYS A 23 -7.12 1.55 -16.73
C LYS A 23 -5.62 1.81 -16.73
N ASN A 24 -5.16 2.67 -15.82
CA ASN A 24 -3.75 2.99 -15.62
C ASN A 24 -2.98 1.95 -14.77
N TYR A 25 -3.55 0.77 -14.56
CA TYR A 25 -3.00 -0.31 -13.74
C TYR A 25 -3.25 -1.69 -14.33
N TYR A 26 -2.54 -2.69 -13.81
CA TYR A 26 -2.71 -4.09 -14.13
C TYR A 26 -2.77 -4.95 -12.86
N TYR A 27 -3.26 -6.19 -13.01
CA TYR A 27 -3.21 -7.21 -11.97
C TYR A 27 -2.01 -8.11 -12.22
N THR A 28 -1.27 -8.41 -11.16
CA THR A 28 -0.31 -9.52 -11.15
C THR A 28 -1.05 -10.86 -11.13
N GLU A 29 -0.32 -11.96 -11.30
CA GLU A 29 -0.87 -13.33 -11.25
C GLU A 29 -1.60 -13.64 -9.92
N LYS A 30 -1.18 -13.01 -8.83
CA LYS A 30 -1.79 -13.19 -7.49
C LYS A 30 -2.77 -12.07 -7.11
N LEU A 31 -3.32 -11.38 -8.12
CA LEU A 31 -4.33 -10.32 -7.97
C LEU A 31 -3.87 -9.04 -7.27
N GLY A 32 -2.55 -8.87 -7.04
CA GLY A 32 -1.99 -7.60 -6.59
C GLY A 32 -2.08 -6.54 -7.67
N LEU A 33 -2.33 -5.30 -7.26
CA LEU A 33 -2.48 -4.15 -8.16
C LEU A 33 -1.14 -3.46 -8.39
N ARG A 34 -0.87 -3.05 -9.63
CA ARG A 34 0.36 -2.35 -10.03
C ARG A 34 0.07 -1.24 -11.03
N PRO A 35 0.70 -0.05 -10.93
CA PRO A 35 0.55 0.96 -11.96
C PRO A 35 1.22 0.50 -13.26
N LYS A 36 0.57 0.70 -14.41
CA LYS A 36 1.19 0.44 -15.74
C LYS A 36 2.37 1.37 -16.01
N THR A 37 2.26 2.60 -15.52
CA THR A 37 3.32 3.62 -15.59
C THR A 37 3.46 4.23 -14.21
N PRO A 38 4.49 3.84 -13.43
CA PRO A 38 4.72 4.38 -12.10
C PRO A 38 4.94 5.90 -12.14
N LYS A 39 4.23 6.63 -11.28
CA LYS A 39 4.29 8.10 -11.15
C LYS A 39 4.47 8.54 -9.69
N TYR A 40 5.07 7.68 -8.87
CA TYR A 40 5.43 7.99 -7.49
C TYR A 40 6.26 9.28 -7.42
N LYS A 41 5.97 10.11 -6.43
CA LYS A 41 6.74 11.31 -6.10
C LYS A 41 8.00 10.97 -5.32
N LEU A 42 7.93 9.98 -4.42
CA LEU A 42 9.05 9.64 -3.52
C LEU A 42 10.18 8.84 -4.19
N THR A 43 9.95 8.26 -5.37
CA THR A 43 10.97 7.53 -6.15
C THR A 43 12.12 8.42 -6.63
N LYS A 44 11.90 9.73 -6.72
CA LYS A 44 12.85 10.69 -7.30
C LYS A 44 13.92 11.15 -6.31
N THR A 45 13.83 10.78 -5.04
CA THR A 45 14.78 11.15 -4.01
C THR A 45 15.63 9.94 -3.65
N THR A 46 16.91 9.98 -4.03
CA THR A 46 17.91 8.98 -3.63
C THR A 46 18.00 8.89 -2.11
N PHE A 47 17.81 7.69 -1.58
CA PHE A 47 18.04 7.36 -0.18
C PHE A 47 19.54 7.43 0.08
N GLY A 48 19.97 8.46 0.79
CA GLY A 48 21.33 8.50 1.34
C GLY A 48 21.45 7.42 2.42
N PRO A 49 22.54 6.65 2.46
CA PRO A 49 22.84 5.71 3.54
C PRO A 49 23.30 6.48 4.80
N ASP A 50 22.43 7.31 5.37
CA ASP A 50 22.74 8.04 6.61
C ASP A 50 22.16 7.32 7.83
N LYS A 51 23.04 6.49 8.41
CA LYS A 51 23.29 6.02 9.80
C LYS A 51 22.27 6.13 10.95
N ASN A 52 21.11 6.75 10.79
CA ASN A 52 20.03 6.80 11.78
C ASN A 52 18.77 6.13 11.22
N ASN A 53 18.90 4.90 10.74
CA ASN A 53 17.77 4.15 10.18
C ASN A 53 16.79 3.80 11.32
N LEU A 54 15.84 4.69 11.60
CA LEU A 54 14.78 4.48 12.59
C LEU A 54 13.78 3.39 12.17
N ILE A 55 13.91 2.91 10.94
CA ILE A 55 13.11 1.83 10.37
C ILE A 55 13.92 0.54 10.42
N ASP A 56 13.31 -0.51 10.97
CA ASP A 56 13.85 -1.87 10.96
C ASP A 56 13.25 -2.64 9.80
N GLU A 57 14.07 -2.88 8.76
CA GLU A 57 13.69 -3.58 7.53
C GLU A 57 13.51 -5.10 7.75
N ASN A 58 13.96 -5.62 8.90
CA ASN A 58 13.73 -7.00 9.35
C ASN A 58 12.53 -7.11 10.29
N SER A 59 11.74 -6.05 10.39
CA SER A 59 10.47 -6.02 11.11
C SER A 59 9.34 -5.62 10.18
N ILE A 60 8.12 -5.86 10.64
CA ILE A 60 6.95 -5.16 10.13
C ILE A 60 6.39 -4.25 11.20
N TYR A 61 5.52 -3.33 10.80
CA TYR A 61 4.79 -2.49 11.74
C TYR A 61 3.31 -2.82 11.58
N ILE A 62 2.65 -3.22 12.67
CA ILE A 62 1.25 -3.65 12.67
C ILE A 62 0.37 -2.55 13.22
N ASN A 63 -0.75 -2.34 12.56
CA ASN A 63 -1.83 -1.50 13.02
C ASN A 63 -3.10 -2.35 13.12
N GLU A 64 -3.62 -2.48 14.32
CA GLU A 64 -4.92 -3.11 14.58
C GLU A 64 -6.00 -2.03 14.64
N ARG A 65 -7.08 -2.19 13.86
CA ARG A 65 -8.24 -1.28 13.93
C ARG A 65 -9.54 -2.04 13.99
N GLU A 66 -10.50 -1.48 14.73
CA GLU A 66 -11.89 -1.88 14.66
C GLU A 66 -12.56 -1.17 13.48
N ILE A 67 -13.16 -1.95 12.59
CA ILE A 67 -13.99 -1.50 11.48
C ILE A 67 -15.44 -1.61 11.92
N ILE A 68 -16.17 -0.50 11.82
CA ILE A 68 -17.59 -0.43 12.09
C ILE A 68 -18.32 -0.40 10.74
N TYR A 69 -19.07 -1.45 10.45
CA TYR A 69 -19.87 -1.56 9.23
C TYR A 69 -21.18 -0.77 9.36
N LYS A 70 -21.78 -0.41 8.22
CA LYS A 70 -23.06 0.35 8.18
C LYS A 70 -24.21 -0.36 8.91
N ASN A 71 -24.16 -1.68 9.02
CA ASN A 71 -25.14 -2.49 9.75
C ASN A 71 -24.84 -2.58 11.27
N GLY A 72 -23.88 -1.82 11.79
CA GLY A 72 -23.46 -1.85 13.20
C GLY A 72 -22.52 -3.00 13.56
N GLY A 73 -22.20 -3.90 12.62
CA GLY A 73 -21.22 -4.95 12.83
C GLY A 73 -19.84 -4.36 13.12
N ARG A 74 -19.10 -4.99 14.04
CA ARG A 74 -17.74 -4.59 14.42
C ARG A 74 -16.75 -5.70 14.11
N GLU A 75 -15.63 -5.35 13.52
CA GLU A 75 -14.58 -6.31 13.20
C GLU A 75 -13.19 -5.71 13.42
N LYS A 76 -12.35 -6.40 14.18
CA LYS A 76 -10.93 -6.05 14.26
C LYS A 76 -10.19 -6.60 13.05
N LYS A 77 -9.38 -5.77 12.39
CA LYS A 77 -8.48 -6.17 11.30
C LYS A 77 -7.07 -5.68 11.56
N GLU A 78 -6.12 -6.53 11.20
CA GLU A 78 -4.70 -6.20 11.15
C GLU A 78 -4.33 -5.61 9.78
N TYR A 79 -3.56 -4.54 9.82
CA TYR A 79 -2.88 -3.95 8.69
C TYR A 79 -1.39 -3.95 8.99
N PHE A 80 -0.54 -4.13 7.98
CA PHE A 80 0.90 -4.00 8.15
C PHE A 80 1.49 -2.94 7.23
N LEU A 81 2.62 -2.41 7.69
CA LEU A 81 3.61 -1.71 6.89
C LEU A 81 4.92 -2.50 6.93
N ARG A 82 5.55 -2.64 5.78
CA ARG A 82 6.90 -3.19 5.66
C ARG A 82 7.73 -2.29 4.79
N PHE A 83 8.96 -2.05 5.21
CA PHE A 83 9.91 -1.16 4.55
C PHE A 83 11.12 -1.96 4.07
N PHE A 84 11.76 -1.46 3.02
CA PHE A 84 12.90 -2.11 2.37
C PHE A 84 14.03 -1.10 2.16
N THR A 85 15.28 -1.56 2.24
CA THR A 85 16.51 -0.77 2.10
C THR A 85 16.55 0.16 0.88
N ASN A 86 15.86 -0.22 -0.21
CA ASN A 86 15.82 0.54 -1.45
C ASN A 86 14.74 1.64 -1.47
N GLY A 87 14.18 2.00 -0.31
CA GLY A 87 13.16 3.05 -0.20
C GLY A 87 11.76 2.62 -0.61
N LYS A 88 11.57 1.34 -0.95
CA LYS A 88 10.25 0.77 -1.25
C LYS A 88 9.52 0.40 0.04
N CYS A 89 8.20 0.37 -0.01
CA CYS A 89 7.38 -0.12 1.10
C CYS A 89 6.13 -0.84 0.60
N VAL A 90 5.55 -1.67 1.47
CA VAL A 90 4.23 -2.26 1.27
C VAL A 90 3.34 -1.94 2.45
N TRP A 91 2.14 -1.48 2.13
CA TRP A 91 1.01 -1.47 3.05
C TRP A 91 0.08 -2.62 2.69
N GLY A 92 -0.50 -3.31 3.65
CA GLY A 92 -1.47 -4.35 3.31
C GLY A 92 -2.28 -4.88 4.48
N TYR A 93 -3.17 -5.81 4.14
CA TYR A 93 -4.06 -6.53 5.05
C TYR A 93 -4.15 -8.01 4.63
N PRO A 94 -4.75 -8.92 5.42
CA PRO A 94 -4.83 -10.34 5.07
C PRO A 94 -5.42 -10.59 3.68
N TYR A 95 -4.79 -11.46 2.88
CA TYR A 95 -5.26 -11.77 1.53
C TYR A 95 -6.65 -12.39 1.51
N ASP A 96 -6.90 -13.31 2.45
CA ASP A 96 -8.24 -13.82 2.72
C ASP A 96 -9.01 -12.77 3.52
N PHE A 97 -9.95 -12.09 2.87
CA PHE A 97 -10.78 -11.06 3.48
C PHE A 97 -11.64 -11.56 4.65
N LYS A 98 -11.85 -12.89 4.78
CA LYS A 98 -12.53 -13.48 5.94
C LYS A 98 -11.60 -13.59 7.14
N ARG A 99 -10.29 -13.56 6.92
CA ARG A 99 -9.28 -13.63 7.97
C ARG A 99 -8.97 -12.24 8.50
N LYS A 100 -8.90 -12.16 9.83
CA LYS A 100 -8.73 -10.90 10.57
C LYS A 100 -7.28 -10.57 10.91
N THR A 101 -6.45 -11.61 10.99
CA THR A 101 -5.04 -11.54 11.39
C THR A 101 -4.13 -11.89 10.23
N LEU A 102 -2.94 -11.30 10.21
CA LEU A 102 -1.91 -11.55 9.21
C LEU A 102 -1.22 -12.89 9.45
N ASN A 103 -0.76 -13.51 8.36
CA ASN A 103 0.15 -14.66 8.41
C ASN A 103 1.43 -14.32 7.64
N ILE A 104 2.42 -15.21 7.70
CA ILE A 104 3.71 -14.96 7.05
C ILE A 104 3.60 -14.85 5.52
N GLU A 105 2.66 -15.56 4.91
CA GLU A 105 2.42 -15.49 3.46
C GLU A 105 1.88 -14.10 3.06
N ASP A 106 0.98 -13.52 3.85
CA ASP A 106 0.50 -12.16 3.63
C ASP A 106 1.63 -11.14 3.63
N ILE A 107 2.64 -11.37 4.46
CA ILE A 107 3.74 -10.46 4.70
C ILE A 107 4.87 -10.64 3.68
N ASN A 108 5.07 -11.85 3.16
CA ASN A 108 6.18 -12.17 2.25
C ASN A 108 5.80 -12.07 0.77
N ASN A 109 4.51 -12.15 0.45
CA ASN A 109 4.05 -12.14 -0.92
C ASN A 109 3.60 -10.73 -1.35
N MET A 110 4.48 -9.99 -2.02
CA MET A 110 4.22 -8.61 -2.43
C MET A 110 3.28 -8.49 -3.64
N SER A 111 3.14 -9.56 -4.43
CA SER A 111 2.31 -9.57 -5.64
C SER A 111 0.85 -9.92 -5.35
N ARG A 112 0.46 -10.18 -4.11
CA ARG A 112 -0.92 -10.60 -3.81
C ARG A 112 -1.92 -9.44 -3.78
N GLY A 113 -3.20 -9.78 -3.90
CA GLY A 113 -4.30 -8.86 -3.58
C GLY A 113 -4.22 -8.34 -2.14
N GLY A 114 -4.56 -7.07 -1.93
CA GLY A 114 -4.46 -6.44 -0.60
C GLY A 114 -3.04 -6.06 -0.17
N ALA A 115 -2.04 -6.21 -1.05
CA ALA A 115 -0.73 -5.59 -0.91
C ALA A 115 -0.63 -4.36 -1.82
N PHE A 116 -0.47 -3.19 -1.21
CA PHE A 116 -0.38 -1.89 -1.86
C PHE A 116 1.08 -1.45 -1.87
N VAL A 117 1.60 -1.29 -3.08
CA VAL A 117 3.02 -1.02 -3.31
C VAL A 117 3.32 0.46 -3.30
N GLY A 118 4.47 0.81 -2.73
CA GLY A 118 4.79 2.18 -2.46
C GLY A 118 6.28 2.44 -2.27
N TYR A 119 6.54 3.69 -1.90
CA TYR A 119 7.85 4.20 -1.52
C TYR A 119 7.70 4.99 -0.22
N TYR A 120 8.76 5.06 0.57
CA TYR A 120 8.77 5.83 1.81
C TYR A 120 10.00 6.70 1.91
N LYS A 121 9.93 7.88 2.52
CA LYS A 121 11.09 8.75 2.77
C LYS A 121 11.17 9.11 4.25
N ILE A 122 12.38 9.15 4.80
CA ILE A 122 12.62 9.70 6.15
C ILE A 122 13.35 11.04 6.02
N GLU A 123 12.87 12.06 6.73
CA GLU A 123 13.46 13.40 6.81
C GLU A 123 13.55 13.87 8.27
N ASP A 124 14.33 14.91 8.53
CA ASP A 124 14.43 15.60 9.83
C ASP A 124 14.53 14.64 11.03
N THR A 125 15.36 13.61 10.88
CA THR A 125 15.61 12.52 11.84
C THR A 125 14.45 11.54 12.06
N ASN A 126 13.20 12.01 12.16
CA ASN A 126 12.07 11.13 12.52
C ASN A 126 10.76 11.38 11.77
N LYS A 127 10.74 12.27 10.77
CA LYS A 127 9.57 12.42 9.91
C LYS A 127 9.60 11.34 8.86
N ILE A 128 8.49 10.67 8.63
CA ILE A 128 8.35 9.67 7.57
C ILE A 128 7.23 10.08 6.61
N PHE A 129 7.45 9.89 5.33
CA PHE A 129 6.47 10.04 4.26
C PHE A 129 6.28 8.67 3.63
N VAL A 130 5.05 8.25 3.38
CA VAL A 130 4.74 6.95 2.78
C VAL A 130 3.77 7.19 1.63
N GLU A 131 4.19 6.86 0.42
CA GLU A 131 3.36 6.98 -0.77
C GLU A 131 2.99 5.59 -1.27
N THR A 132 1.69 5.28 -1.31
CA THR A 132 1.19 3.97 -1.75
C THR A 132 0.28 4.10 -2.96
N PHE A 133 0.35 3.13 -3.86
CA PHE A 133 -0.56 3.02 -4.99
C PHE A 133 -1.76 2.15 -4.62
N TYR A 134 -2.96 2.64 -4.87
CA TYR A 134 -4.21 1.91 -4.66
C TYR A 134 -5.25 2.21 -5.73
N VAL A 135 -6.28 1.37 -5.76
CA VAL A 135 -7.39 1.46 -6.72
C VAL A 135 -8.69 1.26 -5.94
N GLY A 136 -9.60 2.22 -6.02
CA GLY A 136 -10.96 2.09 -5.51
C GLY A 136 -11.85 1.21 -6.41
N VAL A 137 -12.99 0.77 -5.89
CA VAL A 137 -13.93 -0.05 -6.67
C VAL A 137 -14.45 0.76 -7.87
N GLY A 138 -14.17 0.28 -9.08
CA GLY A 138 -14.56 0.96 -10.32
C GLY A 138 -13.73 2.19 -10.68
N GLU A 139 -12.69 2.51 -9.90
CA GLU A 139 -11.85 3.70 -10.11
C GLU A 139 -10.57 3.39 -10.91
N ASN A 140 -9.93 4.45 -11.37
CA ASN A 140 -8.52 4.42 -11.80
C ASN A 140 -7.60 4.36 -10.58
N GLY A 141 -6.37 3.92 -10.80
CA GLY A 141 -5.34 3.91 -9.78
C GLY A 141 -4.85 5.31 -9.43
N LYS A 142 -4.56 5.52 -8.16
CA LYS A 142 -4.11 6.77 -7.55
C LYS A 142 -3.04 6.50 -6.49
N TYR A 143 -2.37 7.57 -6.11
CA TYR A 143 -1.27 7.56 -5.15
C TYR A 143 -1.71 8.35 -3.91
N ASP A 144 -1.74 7.68 -2.76
CA ASP A 144 -2.01 8.33 -1.48
C ASP A 144 -0.68 8.61 -0.78
N MET A 145 -0.53 9.82 -0.24
CA MET A 145 0.60 10.24 0.58
C MET A 145 0.16 10.27 2.04
N ASP A 146 0.75 9.43 2.87
CA ASP A 146 0.66 9.48 4.31
C ASP A 146 1.90 10.21 4.88
N TYR A 147 1.65 11.05 5.89
CA TYR A 147 2.66 11.82 6.62
C TYR A 147 2.77 11.28 8.03
N GLY A 148 3.99 11.19 8.56
CA GLY A 148 4.18 10.57 9.85
C GLY A 148 5.40 10.98 10.64
N ILE A 149 5.39 10.49 11.88
CA ILE A 149 6.46 10.65 12.86
C ILE A 149 6.78 9.28 13.45
N ILE A 150 8.07 8.96 13.52
CA ILE A 150 8.59 7.76 14.20
C ILE A 150 8.94 8.15 15.64
N LYS A 151 8.46 7.37 16.61
CA LYS A 151 8.81 7.48 18.03
C LYS A 151 9.11 6.09 18.59
N GLY A 152 10.40 5.76 18.71
CA GLY A 152 10.84 4.42 19.12
C GLY A 152 10.30 3.35 18.15
N ASP A 153 9.57 2.38 18.70
CA ASP A 153 8.99 1.27 17.93
C ASP A 153 7.63 1.60 17.30
N THR A 154 7.18 2.86 17.36
CA THR A 154 5.86 3.27 16.87
C THR A 154 5.97 4.27 15.72
N ILE A 155 5.16 4.05 14.67
CA ILE A 155 4.96 4.98 13.57
C ILE A 155 3.54 5.53 13.64
N PHE A 156 3.43 6.85 13.67
CA PHE A 156 2.17 7.58 13.61
C PHE A 156 2.01 8.12 12.19
N LEU A 157 1.00 7.67 11.44
CA LEU A 157 0.71 8.15 10.08
C LEU A 157 -0.64 8.87 10.02
N SER A 158 -0.75 9.90 9.18
CA SER A 158 -1.97 10.64 8.88
C SER A 158 -2.03 10.99 7.39
N ASP A 159 -3.23 11.20 6.86
CA ASP A 159 -3.44 11.62 5.46
C ASP A 159 -3.05 13.09 5.20
N SER A 160 -2.72 13.82 6.27
CA SER A 160 -2.41 15.24 6.26
C SER A 160 -1.10 15.51 7.00
N PRO A 161 -0.34 16.55 6.62
CA PRO A 161 0.89 16.91 7.31
C PRO A 161 0.69 17.11 8.82
N LEU A 162 1.57 16.52 9.63
CA LEU A 162 1.56 16.69 11.08
C LEU A 162 2.22 18.03 11.45
N ILE A 163 1.42 19.10 11.54
CA ILE A 163 1.89 20.49 11.73
C ILE A 163 2.52 20.71 13.12
N ASN A 164 2.07 20.00 14.16
CA ASN A 164 2.59 20.11 15.53
C ASN A 164 3.11 18.76 16.06
N LYS A 165 4.44 18.64 16.22
CA LYS A 165 5.13 17.43 16.72
C LYS A 165 4.68 16.99 18.12
N GLU A 166 4.10 17.91 18.90
CA GLU A 166 3.76 17.73 20.32
C GLU A 166 2.34 17.21 20.56
N LYS A 167 1.40 17.40 19.63
CA LYS A 167 0.00 16.95 19.79
C LYS A 167 -0.46 16.17 18.56
N ILE A 168 -0.16 14.87 18.57
CA ILE A 168 -0.70 13.91 17.60
C ILE A 168 -2.18 13.71 17.92
N ASN A 169 -3.07 14.07 16.99
CA ASN A 169 -4.49 13.78 17.13
C ASN A 169 -4.74 12.30 16.84
N ILE A 170 -4.88 11.49 17.89
CA ILE A 170 -5.03 10.03 17.82
C ILE A 170 -6.24 9.63 16.96
N ASN A 171 -7.31 10.43 16.94
CA ASN A 171 -8.54 10.08 16.21
C ASN A 171 -8.35 10.04 14.69
N ASN A 172 -7.40 10.81 14.16
CA ASN A 172 -7.09 10.87 12.73
C ASN A 172 -5.70 10.31 12.41
N THR A 173 -5.14 9.52 13.33
CA THR A 173 -3.79 8.97 13.19
C THR A 173 -3.84 7.45 13.20
N LYS A 174 -3.24 6.86 12.17
CA LYS A 174 -2.97 5.43 12.07
C LYS A 174 -1.73 5.13 12.92
N ILE A 175 -1.87 4.29 13.93
CA ILE A 175 -0.76 3.93 14.83
C ILE A 175 -0.26 2.53 14.47
N TYR A 176 0.99 2.45 14.04
CA TYR A 176 1.66 1.20 13.71
C TYR A 176 2.75 0.89 14.72
N ILE A 177 2.77 -0.33 15.26
CA ILE A 177 3.72 -0.79 16.27
C ILE A 177 4.63 -1.84 15.65
N LYS A 178 5.95 -1.68 15.83
CA LYS A 178 6.96 -2.60 15.33
C LYS A 178 6.76 -3.99 15.92
N LYS A 179 6.81 -4.99 15.05
CA LYS A 179 6.79 -6.41 15.41
C LYS A 179 7.86 -7.13 14.60
N LYS A 180 8.81 -7.72 15.32
CA LYS A 180 9.77 -8.66 14.72
C LYS A 180 9.03 -9.93 14.33
N ILE A 181 9.28 -10.39 13.11
CA ILE A 181 8.70 -11.60 12.56
C ILE A 181 9.83 -12.47 12.06
N GLU A 182 9.88 -13.72 12.51
CA GLU A 182 10.83 -14.70 11.99
C GLU A 182 10.37 -15.18 10.60
N GLY A 183 11.33 -15.45 9.71
CA GLY A 183 11.03 -15.94 8.36
C GLY A 183 10.54 -14.87 7.38
N LEU A 184 10.83 -13.58 7.63
CA LEU A 184 10.60 -12.54 6.63
C LEU A 184 11.46 -12.79 5.39
N THR A 185 10.79 -12.89 4.25
CA THR A 185 11.39 -13.09 2.92
C THR A 185 10.65 -12.22 1.90
N GLY A 186 10.96 -12.34 0.61
CA GLY A 186 10.31 -11.57 -0.44
C GLY A 186 11.02 -10.23 -0.68
N THR A 187 11.14 -9.89 -1.97
CA THR A 187 11.81 -8.68 -2.45
C THR A 187 10.81 -7.85 -3.26
N PRO A 188 10.83 -6.52 -3.14
CA PRO A 188 10.00 -5.64 -3.96
C PRO A 188 10.28 -5.79 -5.47
N ASP A 189 9.22 -5.92 -6.27
CA ASP A 189 9.28 -6.18 -7.71
C ASP A 189 8.77 -5.01 -8.59
N TRP A 190 8.42 -3.86 -8.00
CA TRP A 190 7.93 -2.66 -8.68
C TRP A 190 8.91 -1.48 -8.67
#